data_AF-A0A6A6A3E7-F1
#
_entry.id   AF-A0A6A6A3E7-F1
#
_cell.length_a   1.000
_cell.length_b   1.000
_cell.length_c   1.000
_cell.angle_alpha   90.00
_cell.angle_beta   90.00
_cell.angle_gamma   90.00
#
_symmetry.space_group_name_H-M   'P 1'
#
loop_
_entity.id
_entity.type
_entity.pdbx_description
1 polymer ?
#
loop_
_entity_poly.entity_id
_entity_poly.type
_entity_poly.pdbx_seq_one_letter_code
_entity_poly.pdbx_strand_id
1 'polypeptide(L)'
;MGLQNLPPEILQQIARLYVNNVSVAEAWRMRETCKSVRLCIEYEVLARQPLGAFLHATPIRINRKILEWNIDKYLFHRVDSLYGAYPFIPNFIRTMVDILVQAAGRDTQEVRLRYTESLCKTFADTYKDAFDCITTDMTVSIARGKVSTSLFDTDNVHTRVAAAAAVGSCRAIGIFVAGAYEMLWRDYNLSEWDSLPFGSPLNAATFCGRLTVVKAIIKRSEVHKGDMSDKFFPDVCEQVLINSIEWQQEHIAKFLLEHYNKTFGRPSAEALTRWSNVAIEAGNENLVSIIFNAGTSRLCRLIIVVASPTFCLFVRLFGQHSIGSLDRIFFAFIRPPRQNRSSASSPVESW
;
A
#
# COMPACT_ATOMS: atom_id res chain seq x y z
N MET A 1 -29.53 -7.82 28.39
CA MET A 1 -29.47 -8.11 26.94
C MET A 1 -28.14 -7.56 26.41
N GLY A 2 -27.38 -8.33 25.64
CA GLY A 2 -26.11 -7.85 25.06
C GLY A 2 -26.34 -6.95 23.85
N LEU A 3 -25.42 -6.02 23.57
CA LEU A 3 -25.43 -5.12 22.40
C LEU A 3 -25.57 -5.85 21.05
N GLN A 4 -25.20 -7.14 21.00
CA GLN A 4 -25.28 -7.98 19.80
C GLN A 4 -26.72 -8.36 19.41
N ASN A 5 -27.69 -8.21 20.32
CA ASN A 5 -29.09 -8.54 20.06
C ASN A 5 -29.90 -7.34 19.54
N LEU A 6 -29.27 -6.17 19.40
CA LEU A 6 -29.93 -4.99 18.88
C LEU A 6 -30.02 -5.04 17.36
N PRO A 7 -31.11 -4.52 16.76
CA PRO A 7 -31.14 -4.26 15.33
C PRO A 7 -29.98 -3.35 14.89
N PRO A 8 -29.42 -3.53 13.68
CA PRO A 8 -28.26 -2.76 13.22
C PRO A 8 -28.53 -1.26 13.20
N GLU A 9 -29.77 -0.83 12.96
CA GLU A 9 -30.17 0.58 12.98
C GLU A 9 -30.04 1.20 14.37
N ILE A 10 -30.47 0.47 15.40
CA ILE A 10 -30.36 0.91 16.80
C ILE A 10 -28.89 0.96 17.23
N LEU A 11 -28.10 -0.05 16.85
CA LEU A 11 -26.67 -0.06 17.11
C LEU A 11 -25.96 1.12 16.44
N GLN A 12 -26.30 1.43 15.18
CA GLN A 12 -25.77 2.57 14.46
C GLN A 12 -26.16 3.90 15.11
N GLN A 13 -27.40 4.03 15.57
CA GLN A 13 -27.86 5.22 16.28
C GLN A 13 -27.11 5.41 17.61
N ILE A 14 -26.89 4.35 18.37
CA ILE A 14 -26.08 4.38 19.60
C ILE A 14 -24.64 4.81 19.26
N ALA A 15 -24.03 4.22 18.23
CA ALA A 15 -22.68 4.58 17.79
C ALA A 15 -22.60 6.07 17.41
N ARG A 16 -23.57 6.58 16.66
CA ARG A 16 -23.65 8.00 16.27
C ARG A 16 -23.71 8.92 17.49
N LEU A 17 -24.62 8.63 18.42
CA LEU A 17 -24.76 9.43 19.65
C LEU A 17 -23.47 9.38 20.47
N TYR A 18 -22.85 8.20 20.58
CA TYR A 18 -21.59 8.04 21.28
C TYR A 18 -20.47 8.86 20.63
N VAL A 19 -20.22 8.71 19.32
CA VAL A 19 -19.17 9.44 18.59
C VAL A 19 -19.37 10.96 18.65
N ASN A 20 -20.61 11.45 18.69
CA ASN A 20 -20.88 12.88 18.84
C ASN A 20 -20.63 13.41 20.26
N ASN A 21 -20.70 12.55 21.27
CA ASN A 21 -20.53 12.92 22.68
C ASN A 21 -19.08 12.79 23.15
N VAL A 22 -18.25 12.01 22.44
CA VAL A 22 -16.84 11.74 22.81
C VAL A 22 -15.86 12.22 21.73
N SER A 23 -14.57 12.24 22.06
CA SER A 23 -13.54 12.55 21.06
C SER A 23 -13.36 11.43 20.02
N VAL A 24 -12.85 11.76 18.82
CA VAL A 24 -12.50 10.77 17.78
C VAL A 24 -11.59 9.68 18.35
N ALA A 25 -10.54 10.03 19.11
CA ALA A 25 -9.63 9.07 19.73
C ALA A 25 -10.33 8.12 20.70
N GLU A 26 -11.24 8.64 21.53
CA GLU A 26 -12.00 7.82 22.48
C GLU A 26 -12.96 6.88 21.76
N ALA A 27 -13.72 7.40 20.81
CA ALA A 27 -14.57 6.59 19.94
C ALA A 27 -13.78 5.47 19.26
N TRP A 28 -12.62 5.79 18.71
CA TRP A 28 -11.79 4.87 17.95
C TRP A 28 -11.30 3.66 18.76
N ARG A 29 -11.10 3.83 20.08
CA ARG A 29 -10.72 2.74 21.00
C ARG A 29 -11.84 1.74 21.22
N MET A 30 -13.10 2.18 21.18
CA MET A 30 -14.26 1.28 21.37
C MET A 30 -14.41 0.21 20.28
N ARG A 31 -13.70 0.36 19.16
CA ARG A 31 -13.65 -0.64 18.08
C ARG A 31 -13.09 -2.00 18.51
N GLU A 32 -12.36 -2.08 19.62
CA GLU A 32 -11.78 -3.34 20.12
C GLU A 32 -12.81 -4.26 20.77
N THR A 33 -14.03 -3.78 21.03
CA THR A 33 -15.08 -4.54 21.75
C THR A 33 -15.64 -5.71 20.93
N CYS A 34 -16.14 -5.47 19.72
CA CYS A 34 -16.62 -6.51 18.81
C CYS A 34 -16.69 -6.02 17.35
N LYS A 35 -16.82 -6.96 16.40
CA LYS A 35 -16.84 -6.66 14.95
C LYS A 35 -17.95 -5.68 14.55
N SER A 36 -19.16 -5.83 15.08
CA SER A 36 -20.28 -4.96 14.71
C SER A 36 -20.09 -3.53 15.22
N VAL A 37 -19.70 -3.38 16.49
CA VAL A 37 -19.37 -2.06 17.07
C VAL A 37 -18.22 -1.40 16.30
N ARG A 38 -17.18 -2.16 15.95
CA ARG A 38 -16.07 -1.68 15.12
C ARG A 38 -16.57 -1.06 13.82
N LEU A 39 -17.41 -1.78 13.07
CA LEU A 39 -17.92 -1.29 11.78
C LEU A 39 -18.76 -0.01 11.95
N CYS A 40 -19.66 0.01 12.94
CA CYS A 40 -20.49 1.19 13.21
C CYS A 40 -19.64 2.42 13.60
N ILE A 41 -18.65 2.23 14.48
CA ILE A 41 -17.75 3.31 14.92
C ILE A 41 -16.83 3.78 13.78
N GLU A 42 -16.24 2.87 13.00
CA GLU A 42 -15.43 3.26 11.83
C GLU A 42 -16.24 4.12 10.87
N TYR A 43 -17.47 3.72 10.57
CA TYR A 43 -18.35 4.49 9.70
C TYR A 43 -18.71 5.85 10.31
N GLU A 44 -19.17 5.93 11.56
CA GLU A 44 -19.52 7.22 12.18
C GLU A 44 -18.31 8.16 12.29
N VAL A 45 -17.11 7.63 12.59
CA VAL A 45 -15.89 8.42 12.66
C VAL A 45 -15.46 8.88 11.27
N LEU A 46 -15.21 7.97 10.33
CA LEU A 46 -14.57 8.31 9.05
C LEU A 46 -15.56 8.93 8.05
N ALA A 47 -16.81 8.47 8.02
CA ALA A 47 -17.81 8.94 7.06
C ALA A 47 -18.53 10.22 7.49
N ARG A 48 -18.75 10.42 8.81
CA ARG A 48 -19.66 11.46 9.30
C ARG A 48 -19.01 12.59 10.09
N GLN A 49 -17.86 12.36 10.73
CA GLN A 49 -17.20 13.45 11.47
C GLN A 49 -16.60 14.49 10.50
N PRO A 50 -16.74 15.80 10.77
CA PRO A 50 -16.12 16.82 9.93
C PRO A 50 -14.59 16.78 10.05
N LEU A 51 -13.88 17.31 9.05
CA LEU A 51 -12.42 17.34 9.04
C LEU A 51 -11.82 18.01 10.29
N GLY A 52 -12.48 19.04 10.81
CA GLY A 52 -12.07 19.74 12.04
C GLY A 52 -12.00 18.84 13.29
N ALA A 53 -12.78 17.76 13.36
CA ALA A 53 -12.72 16.78 14.44
C ALA A 53 -11.38 16.01 14.46
N PHE A 54 -10.72 15.90 13.30
CA PHE A 54 -9.41 15.26 13.18
C PHE A 54 -8.26 16.24 13.43
N LEU A 55 -8.41 17.50 12.99
CA LEU A 55 -7.32 18.47 12.95
C LEU A 55 -7.24 19.41 14.15
N HIS A 56 -8.38 19.69 14.80
CA HIS A 56 -8.46 20.73 15.84
C HIS A 56 -8.90 20.19 17.21
N ALA A 57 -9.52 19.00 17.27
CA ALA A 57 -9.99 18.44 18.53
C ALA A 57 -8.86 17.79 19.35
N THR A 58 -8.90 17.95 20.67
CA THR A 58 -7.97 17.31 21.60
C THR A 58 -8.36 15.84 21.85
N PRO A 59 -7.41 14.89 21.84
CA PRO A 59 -5.96 15.04 21.57
C PRO A 59 -5.63 15.07 20.07
N ILE A 60 -5.11 16.20 19.58
CA ILE A 60 -4.87 16.48 18.15
C ILE A 60 -3.98 15.41 17.50
N ARG A 61 -2.89 15.02 18.17
CA ARG A 61 -1.92 14.07 17.61
C ARG A 61 -2.51 12.69 17.31
N ILE A 62 -3.42 12.20 18.16
CA ILE A 62 -4.01 10.86 17.99
C ILE A 62 -5.07 10.92 16.89
N ASN A 63 -5.93 11.94 16.90
CA ASN A 63 -6.97 12.11 15.89
C ASN A 63 -6.37 12.28 14.49
N ARG A 64 -5.28 13.05 14.37
CA ARG A 64 -4.53 13.19 13.12
C ARG A 64 -4.00 11.84 12.61
N LYS A 65 -3.37 11.05 13.47
CA LYS A 65 -2.87 9.71 13.10
C LYS A 65 -3.99 8.76 12.68
N ILE A 66 -5.16 8.84 13.33
CA ILE A 66 -6.33 8.06 12.92
C ILE A 66 -6.72 8.39 11.48
N LEU A 67 -6.78 9.67 11.12
CA LEU A 67 -7.06 10.07 9.73
C LEU A 67 -5.96 9.60 8.77
N GLU A 68 -4.69 9.84 9.13
CA GLU A 68 -3.52 9.48 8.33
C GLU A 68 -3.46 7.98 8.01
N TRP A 69 -3.78 7.12 8.97
CA TRP A 69 -3.81 5.67 8.76
C TRP A 69 -5.06 5.15 8.04
N ASN A 70 -6.06 6.00 7.78
CA ASN A 70 -7.34 5.60 7.20
C ASN A 70 -7.79 6.57 6.09
N ILE A 71 -6.84 7.16 5.36
CA ILE A 71 -7.10 8.10 4.25
C ILE A 71 -7.97 7.43 3.18
N ASP A 72 -7.68 6.18 2.85
CA ASP A 72 -8.41 5.37 1.87
C ASP A 72 -9.91 5.26 2.21
N LYS A 73 -10.22 4.81 3.44
CA LYS A 73 -11.59 4.66 3.93
C LYS A 73 -12.29 6.00 4.10
N TYR A 74 -11.57 7.01 4.60
CA TYR A 74 -12.09 8.36 4.69
C TYR A 74 -12.53 8.85 3.30
N LEU A 75 -11.63 8.82 2.32
CA LEU A 75 -11.91 9.22 0.94
C LEU A 75 -13.05 8.41 0.32
N PHE A 76 -13.07 7.10 0.50
CA PHE A 76 -14.15 6.23 0.02
C PHE A 76 -15.53 6.73 0.45
N HIS A 77 -15.69 7.12 1.70
CA HIS A 77 -16.94 7.71 2.18
C HIS A 77 -17.19 9.14 1.66
N ARG A 78 -16.12 9.93 1.43
CA ARG A 78 -16.23 11.33 0.98
C ARG A 78 -16.51 11.50 -0.50
N VAL A 79 -16.20 10.50 -1.32
CA VAL A 79 -16.50 10.52 -2.76
C VAL A 79 -17.99 10.70 -3.01
N ASP A 80 -18.88 10.16 -2.19
CA ASP A 80 -20.33 10.34 -2.38
C ASP A 80 -20.93 11.40 -1.44
N SER A 81 -20.26 11.73 -0.34
CA SER A 81 -20.78 12.67 0.65
C SER A 81 -19.67 13.39 1.40
N LEU A 82 -19.49 14.69 1.13
CA LEU A 82 -18.35 15.44 1.66
C LEU A 82 -18.35 15.60 3.18
N TYR A 83 -19.50 15.82 3.83
CA TYR A 83 -19.65 16.25 5.24
C TYR A 83 -18.47 17.08 5.79
N GLY A 84 -18.16 18.21 5.14
CA GLY A 84 -17.11 19.13 5.55
C GLY A 84 -15.68 18.79 5.08
N ALA A 85 -15.50 17.72 4.30
CA ALA A 85 -14.27 17.48 3.56
C ALA A 85 -14.10 18.48 2.41
N TYR A 86 -12.86 18.81 2.06
CA TYR A 86 -12.59 19.60 0.86
C TYR A 86 -13.01 18.83 -0.41
N PRO A 87 -13.69 19.46 -1.37
CA PRO A 87 -14.30 18.77 -2.50
C PRO A 87 -13.31 18.30 -3.56
N PHE A 88 -12.09 18.85 -3.60
CA PHE A 88 -11.15 18.67 -4.70
C PHE A 88 -10.80 17.20 -4.96
N ILE A 89 -10.24 16.49 -3.97
CA ILE A 89 -9.84 15.08 -4.12
C ILE A 89 -11.05 14.14 -4.33
N PRO A 90 -12.13 14.23 -3.52
CA PRO A 90 -13.34 13.42 -3.77
C PRO A 90 -13.93 13.61 -5.17
N ASN A 91 -13.98 14.84 -5.68
CA ASN A 91 -14.48 15.11 -7.04
C ASN A 91 -13.53 14.55 -8.10
N PHE A 92 -12.21 14.70 -7.92
CA PHE A 92 -11.22 14.13 -8.83
C PHE A 92 -11.36 12.61 -8.94
N ILE A 93 -11.48 11.90 -7.80
CA ILE A 93 -11.69 10.45 -7.79
C ILE A 93 -13.03 10.10 -8.46
N ARG A 94 -14.12 10.82 -8.16
CA ARG A 94 -15.43 10.59 -8.79
C ARG A 94 -15.37 10.71 -10.31
N THR A 95 -14.80 11.79 -10.82
CA THR A 95 -14.61 12.00 -12.26
C THR A 95 -13.76 10.91 -12.89
N MET A 96 -12.69 10.46 -12.20
CA MET A 96 -11.86 9.36 -12.69
C MET A 96 -12.64 8.03 -12.76
N VAL A 97 -13.50 7.74 -11.78
CA VAL A 97 -14.39 6.58 -11.82
C VAL A 97 -15.36 6.66 -13.01
N ASP A 98 -15.95 7.83 -13.26
CA ASP A 98 -16.85 8.05 -14.41
C ASP A 98 -16.13 7.75 -15.74
N ILE A 99 -14.93 8.31 -15.92
CA ILE A 99 -14.08 8.08 -17.10
C ILE A 99 -13.76 6.58 -17.27
N LEU A 100 -13.42 5.89 -16.19
CA LEU A 100 -13.07 4.47 -16.21
C LEU A 100 -14.26 3.56 -16.52
N VAL A 101 -15.42 3.84 -15.94
CA VAL A 101 -16.66 3.10 -16.17
C VAL A 101 -17.11 3.25 -17.62
N GLN A 102 -17.04 4.47 -18.17
CA GLN A 102 -17.32 4.75 -19.57
C GLN A 102 -16.36 3.99 -20.50
N ALA A 103 -15.05 4.07 -20.25
CA ALA A 103 -14.04 3.37 -21.04
C ALA A 103 -14.18 1.83 -20.96
N ALA A 104 -14.53 1.29 -19.79
CA ALA A 104 -14.76 -0.14 -19.62
C ALA A 104 -16.07 -0.62 -20.30
N GLY A 105 -17.03 0.29 -20.51
CA GLY A 105 -18.37 -0.02 -21.01
C GLY A 105 -19.19 -0.85 -20.03
N ARG A 106 -19.02 -0.61 -18.72
CA ARG A 106 -19.73 -1.33 -17.64
C ARG A 106 -20.18 -0.36 -16.55
N ASP A 107 -21.34 0.24 -16.73
CA ASP A 107 -21.91 1.20 -15.79
C ASP A 107 -22.91 0.53 -14.84
N THR A 108 -22.36 -0.10 -13.79
CA THR A 108 -23.17 -0.59 -12.66
C THR A 108 -22.66 0.01 -11.35
N GLN A 109 -23.54 0.14 -10.37
CA GLN A 109 -23.18 0.70 -9.07
C GLN A 109 -22.09 -0.13 -8.36
N GLU A 110 -22.11 -1.45 -8.51
CA GLU A 110 -21.09 -2.34 -7.93
C GLU A 110 -19.72 -2.10 -8.57
N VAL A 111 -19.67 -1.86 -9.89
CA VAL A 111 -18.42 -1.54 -10.59
C VAL A 111 -17.89 -0.19 -10.11
N ARG A 112 -18.77 0.83 -10.00
CA ARG A 112 -18.42 2.15 -9.48
C ARG A 112 -17.84 2.07 -8.08
N LEU A 113 -18.52 1.41 -7.15
CA LEU A 113 -18.05 1.24 -5.76
C LEU A 113 -16.68 0.56 -5.70
N ARG A 114 -16.49 -0.52 -6.47
CA ARG A 114 -15.20 -1.23 -6.52
C ARG A 114 -14.08 -0.37 -7.12
N TYR A 115 -14.39 0.45 -8.13
CA TYR A 115 -13.42 1.37 -8.73
C TYR A 115 -13.07 2.49 -7.74
N THR A 116 -14.06 3.10 -7.10
CA THR A 116 -13.86 4.09 -6.03
C THR A 116 -12.96 3.55 -4.93
N GLU A 117 -13.26 2.35 -4.40
CA GLU A 117 -12.44 1.71 -3.36
C GLU A 117 -10.98 1.52 -3.81
N SER A 118 -10.78 1.00 -5.03
CA SER A 118 -9.44 0.79 -5.56
C SER A 118 -8.66 2.10 -5.70
N LEU A 119 -9.30 3.15 -6.26
CA LEU A 119 -8.65 4.44 -6.47
C LEU A 119 -8.36 5.19 -5.16
N CYS A 120 -9.27 5.16 -4.18
CA CYS A 120 -9.03 5.75 -2.86
C CYS A 120 -7.83 5.07 -2.17
N LYS A 121 -7.76 3.74 -2.25
CA LYS A 121 -6.64 2.97 -1.69
C LYS A 121 -5.33 3.30 -2.40
N THR A 122 -5.30 3.27 -3.73
CA THR A 122 -4.11 3.62 -4.50
C THR A 122 -3.66 5.04 -4.21
N PHE A 123 -4.58 6.02 -4.17
CA PHE A 123 -4.23 7.41 -3.87
C PHE A 123 -3.61 7.56 -2.49
N ALA A 124 -4.21 6.93 -1.47
CA ALA A 124 -3.73 7.01 -0.08
C ALA A 124 -2.30 6.48 0.10
N ASP A 125 -1.97 5.38 -0.59
CA ASP A 125 -0.71 4.66 -0.38
C ASP A 125 0.40 5.04 -1.39
N THR A 126 0.04 5.49 -2.60
CA THR A 126 1.04 5.80 -3.65
C THR A 126 1.41 7.27 -3.72
N TYR A 127 0.53 8.18 -3.29
CA TYR A 127 0.79 9.62 -3.37
C TYR A 127 1.28 10.15 -2.03
N LYS A 128 2.55 10.57 -1.99
CA LYS A 128 3.26 10.97 -0.76
C LYS A 128 2.54 12.07 0.03
N ASP A 129 1.91 13.00 -0.67
CA ASP A 129 1.23 14.16 -0.09
C ASP A 129 -0.29 13.96 0.04
N ALA A 130 -0.76 12.70 0.05
CA ALA A 130 -2.19 12.38 0.16
C ALA A 130 -2.82 13.01 1.40
N PHE A 131 -2.13 12.97 2.54
CA PHE A 131 -2.61 13.57 3.79
C PHE A 131 -2.79 15.08 3.66
N ASP A 132 -1.80 15.78 3.08
CA ASP A 132 -1.85 17.24 2.93
C ASP A 132 -2.94 17.66 1.93
N CYS A 133 -3.17 16.87 0.88
CA CYS A 133 -4.21 17.13 -0.11
C CYS A 133 -5.64 16.98 0.43
N ILE A 134 -5.87 16.10 1.42
CA ILE A 134 -7.19 15.95 2.04
C ILE A 134 -7.41 16.92 3.20
N THR A 135 -6.33 17.47 3.78
CA THR A 135 -6.39 18.36 4.96
C THR A 135 -6.25 19.84 4.64
N THR A 136 -5.87 20.17 3.41
CA THR A 136 -5.68 21.55 2.94
C THR A 136 -6.65 21.87 1.81
N ASP A 137 -7.15 23.11 1.79
CA ASP A 137 -7.90 23.60 0.63
C ASP A 137 -6.96 23.72 -0.57
N MET A 138 -7.06 22.74 -1.48
CA MET A 138 -6.24 22.66 -2.68
C MET A 138 -6.43 23.86 -3.60
N THR A 139 -7.60 24.50 -3.61
CA THR A 139 -7.83 25.69 -4.44
C THR A 139 -6.90 26.83 -4.03
N VAL A 140 -6.68 27.00 -2.73
CA VAL A 140 -5.75 27.98 -2.16
C VAL A 140 -4.30 27.56 -2.38
N SER A 141 -3.97 26.28 -2.21
CA SER A 141 -2.62 25.76 -2.44
C SER A 141 -2.17 25.87 -3.90
N ILE A 142 -3.09 25.60 -4.83
CA ILE A 142 -2.90 25.78 -6.27
C ILE A 142 -2.69 27.26 -6.60
N ALA A 143 -3.54 28.14 -6.08
CA ALA A 143 -3.40 29.59 -6.28
C ALA A 143 -2.05 30.13 -5.76
N ARG A 144 -1.44 29.45 -4.79
CA ARG A 144 -0.12 29.76 -4.23
C ARG A 144 1.04 29.03 -4.92
N GLY A 145 0.77 28.23 -5.96
CA GLY A 145 1.77 27.46 -6.69
C GLY A 145 2.44 26.34 -5.88
N LYS A 146 1.84 25.91 -4.77
CA LYS A 146 2.40 24.82 -3.93
C LYS A 146 2.15 23.43 -4.51
N VAL A 147 1.07 23.28 -5.27
CA VAL A 147 0.70 22.03 -5.93
C VAL A 147 0.38 22.33 -7.39
N SER A 148 0.94 21.56 -8.31
CA SER A 148 0.62 21.67 -9.72
C SER A 148 -0.76 21.06 -10.00
N THR A 149 -1.65 21.83 -10.61
CA THR A 149 -2.94 21.34 -11.12
C THR A 149 -2.79 20.27 -12.18
N SER A 150 -1.69 20.30 -12.94
CA SER A 150 -1.44 19.36 -14.04
C SER A 150 -1.33 17.90 -13.58
N LEU A 151 -1.02 17.67 -12.30
CA LEU A 151 -0.95 16.33 -11.72
C LEU A 151 -2.34 15.72 -11.52
N PHE A 152 -3.33 16.58 -11.23
CA PHE A 152 -4.74 16.21 -11.03
C PHE A 152 -5.60 16.46 -12.26
N ASP A 153 -4.96 16.71 -13.41
CA ASP A 153 -5.66 16.83 -14.67
C ASP A 153 -6.24 15.47 -15.06
N THR A 154 -7.57 15.41 -15.15
CA THR A 154 -8.28 14.20 -15.55
C THR A 154 -8.05 13.83 -17.00
N ASP A 155 -7.53 14.75 -17.84
CA ASP A 155 -7.10 14.50 -19.21
C ASP A 155 -5.66 13.98 -19.31
N ASN A 156 -4.89 14.00 -18.21
CA ASN A 156 -3.55 13.45 -18.18
C ASN A 156 -3.59 11.93 -18.44
N VAL A 157 -2.95 11.51 -19.55
CA VAL A 157 -2.91 10.12 -19.99
C VAL A 157 -2.26 9.21 -18.93
N HIS A 158 -1.20 9.65 -18.25
CA HIS A 158 -0.55 8.85 -17.22
C HIS A 158 -1.47 8.56 -16.05
N THR A 159 -2.16 9.60 -15.57
CA THR A 159 -3.12 9.49 -14.47
C THR A 159 -4.24 8.52 -14.85
N ARG A 160 -4.80 8.62 -16.06
CA ARG A 160 -5.84 7.70 -16.57
C ARG A 160 -5.36 6.25 -16.67
N VAL A 161 -4.15 6.04 -17.20
CA VAL A 161 -3.58 4.70 -17.37
C VAL A 161 -3.26 4.06 -16.02
N ALA A 162 -2.71 4.83 -15.08
CA ALA A 162 -2.46 4.36 -13.72
C ALA A 162 -3.76 4.02 -12.97
N ALA A 163 -4.78 4.88 -13.08
CA ALA A 163 -6.10 4.61 -12.53
C ALA A 163 -6.74 3.35 -13.15
N ALA A 164 -6.64 3.18 -14.47
CA ALA A 164 -7.11 1.99 -15.18
C ALA A 164 -6.40 0.71 -14.73
N ALA A 165 -5.11 0.81 -14.43
CA ALA A 165 -4.29 -0.27 -13.93
C ALA A 165 -4.66 -0.66 -12.49
N ALA A 166 -4.86 0.33 -11.60
CA ALA A 166 -5.36 0.12 -10.23
C ALA A 166 -6.69 -0.66 -10.21
N VAL A 167 -7.65 -0.23 -11.05
CA VAL A 167 -8.98 -0.88 -11.09
C VAL A 167 -8.99 -2.21 -11.86
N GLY A 168 -7.89 -2.57 -12.53
CA GLY A 168 -7.76 -3.84 -13.25
C GLY A 168 -8.45 -3.88 -14.62
N SER A 169 -8.67 -2.73 -15.28
CA SER A 169 -9.42 -2.65 -16.54
C SER A 169 -8.50 -2.66 -17.76
N CYS A 170 -8.18 -3.85 -18.29
CA CYS A 170 -7.37 -3.97 -19.51
C CYS A 170 -7.97 -3.23 -20.72
N ARG A 171 -9.31 -3.15 -20.80
CA ARG A 171 -10.02 -2.42 -21.86
C ARG A 171 -9.77 -0.91 -21.76
N ALA A 172 -9.89 -0.34 -20.56
CA ALA A 172 -9.64 1.09 -20.36
C ALA A 172 -8.17 1.43 -20.63
N ILE A 173 -7.23 0.58 -20.19
CA ILE A 173 -5.80 0.71 -20.55
C ILE A 173 -5.64 0.73 -22.07
N GLY A 174 -6.24 -0.22 -22.79
CA GLY A 174 -6.16 -0.27 -24.26
C GLY A 174 -6.69 0.99 -24.95
N ILE A 175 -7.74 1.60 -24.41
CA ILE A 175 -8.32 2.85 -24.94
C ILE A 175 -7.40 4.04 -24.64
N PHE A 176 -6.92 4.20 -23.41
CA PHE A 176 -6.13 5.37 -23.01
C PHE A 176 -4.71 5.36 -23.57
N VAL A 177 -4.17 4.17 -23.84
CA VAL A 177 -2.81 4.01 -24.34
C VAL A 177 -2.73 4.11 -25.86
N ALA A 178 -3.85 4.23 -26.61
CA ALA A 178 -3.92 4.13 -28.07
C ALA A 178 -2.80 4.87 -28.86
N GLY A 179 -1.65 4.20 -29.03
CA GLY A 179 -0.45 4.73 -29.71
C GLY A 179 0.72 5.16 -28.81
N ALA A 180 0.53 5.32 -27.50
CA ALA A 180 1.55 5.77 -26.53
C ALA A 180 1.89 4.66 -25.52
N TYR A 181 2.30 3.49 -26.01
CA TYR A 181 2.57 2.31 -25.17
C TYR A 181 3.70 2.52 -24.19
N GLU A 182 4.65 3.39 -24.52
CA GLU A 182 5.72 3.79 -23.63
C GLU A 182 5.18 4.27 -22.29
N MET A 183 4.00 4.91 -22.22
CA MET A 183 3.43 5.42 -20.97
C MET A 183 3.13 4.35 -19.92
N LEU A 184 3.11 3.07 -20.30
CA LEU A 184 2.93 1.96 -19.36
C LEU A 184 4.17 1.70 -18.50
N TRP A 185 5.35 2.14 -18.95
CA TRP A 185 6.64 1.84 -18.32
C TRP A 185 7.67 2.98 -18.38
N ARG A 186 7.39 4.08 -19.10
CA ARG A 186 8.34 5.14 -19.42
C ARG A 186 8.94 5.76 -18.17
N ASP A 187 10.26 5.86 -18.20
CA ASP A 187 11.15 6.44 -17.20
C ASP A 187 10.75 7.89 -16.90
N TYR A 188 9.82 8.06 -15.98
CA TYR A 188 9.96 9.16 -15.06
C TYR A 188 11.02 8.72 -14.06
N ASN A 189 11.98 9.61 -13.78
CA ASN A 189 12.87 9.46 -12.63
C ASN A 189 12.00 8.98 -11.45
N LEU A 190 12.43 7.96 -10.70
CA LEU A 190 11.64 7.38 -9.60
C LEU A 190 10.97 8.44 -8.72
N SER A 191 11.63 9.59 -8.55
CA SER A 191 11.13 10.77 -7.85
C SER A 191 9.86 11.44 -8.41
N GLU A 192 9.63 11.38 -9.71
CA GLU A 192 8.45 11.99 -10.35
C GLU A 192 7.21 11.08 -10.25
N TRP A 193 7.38 9.76 -10.14
CA TRP A 193 6.24 8.85 -9.95
C TRP A 193 5.52 9.08 -8.62
N ASP A 194 6.28 9.42 -7.58
CA ASP A 194 5.75 9.75 -6.25
C ASP A 194 4.85 11.01 -6.28
N SER A 195 4.91 11.79 -7.36
CA SER A 195 4.09 12.99 -7.58
C SER A 195 2.81 12.73 -8.37
N LEU A 196 2.62 11.54 -8.96
CA LEU A 196 1.37 11.23 -9.65
C LEU A 196 0.32 10.70 -8.67
N PRO A 197 -0.97 11.11 -8.76
CA PRO A 197 -1.99 10.74 -7.79
C PRO A 197 -2.20 9.24 -7.61
N PHE A 198 -1.88 8.43 -8.61
CA PHE A 198 -2.03 6.97 -8.56
C PHE A 198 -0.70 6.22 -8.79
N GLY A 199 0.43 6.93 -8.75
CA GLY A 199 1.76 6.39 -9.04
C GLY A 199 1.91 5.85 -10.47
N SER A 200 2.81 4.87 -10.65
CA SER A 200 3.02 4.23 -11.95
C SER A 200 1.95 3.17 -12.24
N PRO A 201 1.57 2.96 -13.52
CA PRO A 201 0.56 1.95 -13.85
C PRO A 201 0.91 0.54 -13.36
N LEU A 202 2.18 0.18 -13.42
CA LEU A 202 2.65 -1.12 -12.95
C LEU A 202 2.62 -1.23 -11.42
N ASN A 203 3.00 -0.17 -10.69
CA ASN A 203 2.88 -0.13 -9.24
C ASN A 203 1.42 -0.12 -8.79
N ALA A 204 0.56 0.67 -9.44
CA ALA A 204 -0.87 0.75 -9.15
C ALA A 204 -1.57 -0.61 -9.32
N ALA A 205 -1.29 -1.31 -10.44
CA ALA A 205 -1.80 -2.66 -10.66
C ALA A 205 -1.26 -3.66 -9.63
N THR A 206 0.01 -3.54 -9.26
CA THR A 206 0.66 -4.42 -8.29
C THR A 206 0.04 -4.23 -6.91
N PHE A 207 -0.05 -2.99 -6.45
CA PHE A 207 -0.66 -2.59 -5.18
C PHE A 207 -2.10 -3.09 -5.02
N CYS A 208 -2.90 -3.00 -6.09
CA CYS A 208 -4.28 -3.48 -6.10
C CYS A 208 -4.44 -4.99 -6.40
N GLY A 209 -3.35 -5.76 -6.47
CA GLY A 209 -3.41 -7.21 -6.70
C GLY A 209 -3.92 -7.60 -8.10
N ARG A 210 -3.76 -6.74 -9.11
CA ARG A 210 -4.29 -6.93 -10.47
C ARG A 210 -3.35 -7.75 -11.35
N LEU A 211 -3.16 -9.03 -11.01
CA LEU A 211 -2.21 -9.93 -11.71
C LEU A 211 -2.39 -9.96 -13.23
N THR A 212 -3.63 -9.91 -13.73
CA THR A 212 -3.90 -9.91 -15.18
C THR A 212 -3.36 -8.67 -15.89
N VAL A 213 -3.48 -7.50 -15.25
CA VAL A 213 -2.92 -6.24 -15.76
C VAL A 213 -1.40 -6.25 -15.69
N VAL A 214 -0.82 -6.69 -14.57
CA VAL A 214 0.64 -6.81 -14.41
C VAL A 214 1.23 -7.67 -15.53
N LYS A 215 0.63 -8.85 -15.79
CA LYS A 215 1.01 -9.73 -16.90
C LYS A 215 0.89 -9.05 -18.25
N ALA A 216 -0.18 -8.29 -18.49
CA ALA A 216 -0.40 -7.60 -19.75
C ALA A 216 0.64 -6.49 -19.98
N ILE A 217 0.94 -5.69 -18.95
CA ILE A 217 1.96 -4.62 -19.02
C ILE A 217 3.33 -5.22 -19.32
N ILE A 218 3.75 -6.24 -18.57
CA ILE A 218 5.05 -6.89 -18.75
C ILE A 218 5.17 -7.57 -20.11
N LYS A 219 4.14 -8.30 -20.55
CA LYS A 219 4.16 -8.91 -21.89
C LYS A 219 4.24 -7.86 -22.99
N ARG A 220 3.62 -6.69 -22.80
CA ARG A 220 3.66 -5.60 -23.78
C ARG A 220 5.03 -4.94 -23.82
N SER A 221 5.68 -4.75 -22.68
CA SER A 221 7.04 -4.18 -22.61
C SER A 221 8.07 -5.11 -23.26
N GLU A 222 7.90 -6.43 -23.18
CA GLU A 222 8.75 -7.39 -23.90
C GLU A 222 8.74 -7.19 -25.41
N VAL A 223 7.57 -6.86 -25.99
CA VAL A 223 7.42 -6.64 -27.44
C VAL A 223 8.11 -5.35 -27.89
N HIS A 224 8.23 -4.36 -27.00
CA HIS A 224 8.81 -3.04 -27.31
C HIS A 224 10.23 -2.89 -26.74
N LYS A 225 10.89 -4.01 -26.40
CA LYS A 225 12.28 -4.00 -25.88
C LYS A 225 13.26 -3.26 -26.77
N GLY A 226 13.03 -3.22 -28.09
CA GLY A 226 13.89 -2.51 -29.04
C GLY A 226 14.04 -1.01 -28.78
N ASP A 227 13.06 -0.39 -28.11
CA ASP A 227 13.07 1.05 -27.78
C ASP A 227 13.54 1.31 -26.34
N MET A 228 13.63 0.28 -25.49
CA MET A 228 14.09 0.41 -24.13
C MET A 228 15.57 0.07 -24.03
N SER A 229 16.33 0.87 -23.29
CA SER A 229 17.68 0.46 -22.93
C SER A 229 17.58 -0.86 -22.14
N ASP A 230 18.34 -1.87 -22.55
CA ASP A 230 18.41 -3.18 -21.87
C ASP A 230 18.73 -3.06 -20.36
N LYS A 231 19.20 -1.89 -19.92
CA LYS A 231 19.55 -1.58 -18.53
C LYS A 231 18.37 -1.21 -17.65
N PHE A 232 17.31 -0.59 -18.19
CA PHE A 232 16.26 0.00 -17.35
C PHE A 232 15.18 -1.00 -16.94
N PHE A 233 14.80 -1.89 -17.86
CA PHE A 233 13.73 -2.85 -17.60
C PHE A 233 14.00 -3.79 -16.40
N PRO A 234 15.24 -4.28 -16.16
CA PRO A 234 15.58 -5.01 -14.93
C PRO A 234 15.26 -4.24 -13.65
N ASP A 235 15.59 -2.96 -13.58
CA ASP A 235 15.41 -2.13 -12.38
C ASP A 235 13.93 -1.91 -12.07
N VAL A 236 13.11 -1.67 -13.10
CA VAL A 236 11.64 -1.57 -12.94
C VAL A 236 11.06 -2.89 -12.45
N CYS A 237 11.44 -4.01 -13.07
CA CYS A 237 10.96 -5.33 -12.64
C CYS A 237 11.35 -5.63 -11.19
N GLU A 238 12.57 -5.26 -10.79
CA GLU A 238 13.05 -5.45 -9.43
C GLU A 238 12.29 -4.57 -8.43
N GLN A 239 12.08 -3.28 -8.73
CA GLN A 239 11.32 -2.40 -7.85
C GLN A 239 9.88 -2.88 -7.67
N VAL A 240 9.24 -3.33 -8.76
CA VAL A 240 7.86 -3.84 -8.70
C VAL A 240 7.80 -5.17 -7.94
N LEU A 241 8.84 -6.01 -8.04
CA LEU A 241 8.97 -7.22 -7.22
C LEU A 241 9.07 -6.86 -5.73
N ILE A 242 9.93 -5.90 -5.35
CA ILE A 242 10.05 -5.41 -3.97
C ILE A 242 8.69 -4.90 -3.47
N ASN A 243 8.04 -4.02 -4.23
CA ASN A 243 6.73 -3.49 -3.88
C ASN A 243 5.67 -4.59 -3.72
N SER A 244 5.69 -5.61 -4.59
CA SER A 244 4.78 -6.75 -4.48
C SER A 244 5.01 -7.58 -3.22
N ILE A 245 6.23 -7.63 -2.69
CA ILE A 245 6.56 -8.30 -1.44
C ILE A 245 6.08 -7.47 -0.26
N GLU A 246 6.39 -6.17 -0.24
CA GLU A 246 5.95 -5.23 0.80
C GLU A 246 4.42 -5.21 0.95
N TRP A 247 3.70 -5.20 -0.18
CA TRP A 247 2.24 -5.21 -0.21
C TRP A 247 1.63 -6.61 -0.11
N GLN A 248 2.45 -7.64 0.16
CA GLN A 248 2.05 -9.04 0.37
C GLN A 248 1.26 -9.65 -0.81
N GLN A 249 1.60 -9.27 -2.03
CA GLN A 249 0.95 -9.73 -3.26
C GLN A 249 1.63 -11.00 -3.79
N GLU A 250 1.45 -12.12 -3.08
CA GLU A 250 2.17 -13.39 -3.29
C GLU A 250 2.16 -13.85 -4.76
N HIS A 251 0.98 -13.83 -5.40
CA HIS A 251 0.84 -14.28 -6.79
C HIS A 251 1.56 -13.39 -7.80
N ILE A 252 1.66 -12.09 -7.53
CA ILE A 252 2.36 -11.14 -8.39
C ILE A 252 3.87 -11.28 -8.18
N ALA A 253 4.33 -11.33 -6.93
CA ALA A 253 5.75 -11.54 -6.61
C ALA A 253 6.29 -12.84 -7.25
N LYS A 254 5.54 -13.95 -7.13
CA LYS A 254 5.89 -15.22 -7.77
C LYS A 254 6.00 -15.09 -9.28
N PHE A 255 5.01 -14.46 -9.92
CA PHE A 255 5.01 -14.23 -11.37
C PHE A 255 6.22 -13.38 -11.80
N LEU A 256 6.49 -12.29 -11.08
CA LEU A 256 7.61 -11.38 -11.38
C LEU A 256 8.95 -12.07 -11.22
N LEU A 257 9.12 -12.91 -10.19
CA LEU A 257 10.34 -13.68 -9.97
C LEU A 257 10.58 -14.74 -11.05
N GLU A 258 9.54 -15.47 -11.45
CA GLU A 258 9.60 -16.42 -12.57
C GLU A 258 9.94 -15.70 -13.89
N HIS A 259 9.31 -14.55 -14.13
CA HIS A 259 9.56 -13.72 -15.30
C HIS A 259 10.98 -13.13 -15.31
N TYR A 260 11.47 -12.65 -14.16
CA TYR A 260 12.82 -12.12 -14.00
C TYR A 260 13.86 -13.20 -14.32
N ASN A 261 13.70 -14.40 -13.73
CA ASN A 261 14.58 -15.54 -13.99
C ASN A 261 14.64 -15.95 -15.46
N LYS A 262 13.47 -15.93 -16.12
CA LYS A 262 13.35 -16.28 -17.53
C LYS A 262 14.00 -15.23 -18.43
N THR A 263 13.88 -13.95 -18.08
CA THR A 263 14.25 -12.84 -18.96
C THR A 263 15.68 -12.37 -18.76
N PHE A 264 16.15 -12.30 -17.52
CA PHE A 264 17.46 -11.75 -17.14
C PHE A 264 18.43 -12.81 -16.62
N GLY A 265 17.97 -14.06 -16.46
CA GLY A 265 18.75 -15.13 -15.87
C GLY A 265 18.70 -15.10 -14.34
N ARG A 266 19.69 -15.73 -13.71
CA ARG A 266 19.69 -15.89 -12.25
C ARG A 266 19.91 -14.55 -11.54
N PRO A 267 19.11 -14.20 -10.51
CA PRO A 267 19.32 -12.99 -9.72
C PRO A 267 20.67 -13.05 -8.99
N SER A 268 21.26 -11.88 -8.75
CA SER A 268 22.46 -11.78 -7.93
C SER A 268 22.18 -12.19 -6.48
N ALA A 269 23.21 -12.60 -5.74
CA ALA A 269 23.08 -12.90 -4.32
C ALA A 269 22.62 -11.68 -3.50
N GLU A 270 23.02 -10.48 -3.93
CA GLU A 270 22.60 -9.20 -3.34
C GLU A 270 21.10 -8.97 -3.53
N ALA A 271 20.57 -9.16 -4.74
CA ALA A 271 19.14 -9.03 -5.03
C ALA A 271 18.30 -10.02 -4.20
N LEU A 272 18.70 -11.30 -4.16
CA LEU A 272 18.01 -12.31 -3.33
C LEU A 272 18.03 -11.95 -1.84
N THR A 273 19.14 -11.43 -1.33
CA THR A 273 19.26 -10.98 0.06
C THR A 273 18.33 -9.80 0.33
N ARG A 274 18.31 -8.82 -0.57
CA ARG A 274 17.40 -7.66 -0.49
C ARG A 274 15.94 -8.10 -0.48
N TRP A 275 15.51 -8.91 -1.45
CA TRP A 275 14.12 -9.37 -1.53
C TRP A 275 13.71 -10.22 -0.32
N SER A 276 14.62 -11.05 0.19
CA SER A 276 14.36 -11.86 1.38
C SER A 276 14.19 -10.99 2.62
N ASN A 277 15.03 -9.97 2.81
CA ASN A 277 14.90 -9.04 3.93
C ASN A 277 13.55 -8.32 3.91
N VAL A 278 13.13 -7.83 2.74
CA VAL A 278 11.81 -7.19 2.56
C VAL A 278 10.68 -8.18 2.89
N ALA A 279 10.77 -9.44 2.46
CA ALA A 279 9.77 -10.46 2.77
C ALA A 279 9.70 -10.81 4.27
N ILE A 280 10.84 -10.76 4.96
CA ILE A 280 10.95 -10.97 6.41
C ILE A 280 10.34 -9.80 7.18
N GLU A 281 10.66 -8.56 6.78
CA GLU A 281 10.10 -7.35 7.38
C GLU A 281 8.58 -7.28 7.18
N ALA A 282 8.08 -7.75 6.02
CA ALA A 282 6.65 -7.89 5.75
C ALA A 282 6.00 -9.08 6.50
N GLY A 283 6.78 -9.96 7.14
CA GLY A 283 6.27 -11.12 7.89
C GLY A 283 5.66 -12.21 7.01
N ASN A 284 6.09 -12.35 5.74
CA ASN A 284 5.49 -13.29 4.79
C ASN A 284 6.40 -14.51 4.52
N GLU A 285 6.17 -15.58 5.27
CA GLU A 285 6.96 -16.83 5.21
C GLU A 285 6.88 -17.54 3.84
N ASN A 286 5.73 -17.44 3.16
CA ASN A 286 5.54 -18.03 1.83
C ASN A 286 6.44 -17.35 0.80
N LEU A 287 6.49 -16.01 0.83
CA LEU A 287 7.33 -15.23 -0.07
C LEU A 287 8.81 -15.50 0.15
N VAL A 288 9.24 -15.60 1.41
CA VAL A 288 10.61 -16.01 1.75
C VAL A 288 10.94 -17.36 1.09
N SER A 289 10.04 -18.34 1.21
CA SER A 289 10.22 -19.67 0.62
C SER A 289 10.26 -19.63 -0.91
N ILE A 290 9.41 -18.82 -1.54
CA ILE A 290 9.37 -18.61 -3.00
C ILE A 290 10.70 -18.02 -3.49
N ILE A 291 11.21 -16.98 -2.81
CA ILE A 291 12.48 -16.33 -3.15
C ILE A 291 13.66 -17.32 -3.03
N PHE A 292 13.71 -18.11 -1.95
CA PHE A 292 14.75 -19.13 -1.77
C PHE A 292 14.72 -20.23 -2.82
N ASN A 293 13.52 -20.66 -3.25
CA ASN A 293 13.38 -21.69 -4.26
C ASN A 293 13.80 -21.19 -5.65
N ALA A 294 13.59 -19.91 -5.95
CA ALA A 294 14.10 -19.29 -7.16
C ALA A 294 15.64 -19.18 -7.18
N GLY A 295 16.28 -19.00 -6.01
CA GLY A 295 17.73 -18.81 -5.91
C GLY A 295 18.60 -20.04 -6.19
N THR A 296 18.04 -21.26 -6.21
CA THR A 296 18.62 -22.60 -6.51
C THR A 296 20.02 -22.99 -5.96
N SER A 297 20.80 -22.10 -5.36
CA SER A 297 22.09 -22.44 -4.74
C SER A 297 21.87 -22.84 -3.27
N ARG A 298 22.33 -24.04 -2.89
CA ARG A 298 22.30 -24.52 -1.50
C ARG A 298 23.05 -23.58 -0.53
N LEU A 299 23.98 -22.76 -1.04
CA LEU A 299 24.79 -21.82 -0.27
C LEU A 299 24.00 -20.55 0.13
N CYS A 300 23.12 -20.04 -0.73
CA CYS A 300 22.27 -18.88 -0.39
C CYS A 300 21.30 -19.20 0.76
N ARG A 301 20.86 -20.46 0.87
CA ARG A 301 20.02 -20.93 2.00
C ARG A 301 20.72 -20.84 3.35
N LEU A 302 22.06 -20.92 3.39
CA LEU A 302 22.82 -20.92 4.64
C LEU A 302 23.18 -19.51 5.11
N ILE A 303 23.44 -18.58 4.18
CA ILE A 303 23.95 -17.23 4.50
C ILE A 303 22.82 -16.29 4.97
N ILE A 304 21.63 -16.37 4.37
CA ILE A 304 20.49 -15.51 4.75
C ILE A 304 19.97 -15.86 6.17
N VAL A 305 20.11 -17.13 6.57
CA VAL A 305 19.73 -17.61 7.91
C VAL A 305 20.56 -16.97 9.02
N VAL A 306 21.84 -16.66 8.78
CA VAL A 306 22.77 -16.22 9.82
C VAL A 306 22.74 -14.70 10.07
N ALA A 307 22.22 -13.90 9.13
CA ALA A 307 22.39 -12.44 9.14
C ALA A 307 21.20 -11.63 9.68
N SER A 308 20.04 -12.25 9.95
CA SER A 308 18.84 -11.50 10.38
C SER A 308 18.62 -11.54 11.91
N PRO A 309 18.51 -10.39 12.59
CA PRO A 309 18.19 -10.30 14.03
C PRO A 309 16.83 -10.94 14.42
N THR A 310 15.94 -11.17 13.46
CA THR A 310 14.63 -11.84 13.62
C THR A 310 14.71 -13.38 13.59
N PHE A 311 15.90 -13.93 13.88
CA PHE A 311 16.32 -15.34 13.83
C PHE A 311 15.32 -16.37 14.43
N CYS A 312 14.49 -15.98 15.41
CA CYS A 312 13.56 -16.89 16.09
C CYS A 312 12.45 -17.47 15.18
N LEU A 313 11.97 -16.72 14.17
CA LEU A 313 10.97 -17.22 13.20
C LEU A 313 11.59 -18.22 12.21
N PHE A 314 12.86 -18.02 11.85
CA PHE A 314 13.57 -18.83 10.87
C PHE A 314 13.92 -20.25 11.34
N VAL A 315 14.23 -20.41 12.63
CA VAL A 315 14.56 -21.74 13.20
C VAL A 315 13.37 -22.70 13.08
N ARG A 316 12.12 -22.21 13.09
CA ARG A 316 10.93 -23.05 12.91
C ARG A 316 10.74 -23.54 11.48
N LEU A 317 10.92 -22.68 10.48
CA LEU A 317 10.76 -23.04 9.06
C LEU A 317 11.82 -24.06 8.61
N PHE A 318 13.05 -23.95 9.10
CA PHE A 318 14.12 -24.89 8.75
C PHE A 318 14.08 -26.19 9.57
N GLY A 319 13.50 -26.19 10.78
CA GLY A 319 13.29 -27.41 11.55
C GLY A 319 12.38 -28.45 10.88
N GLN A 320 11.54 -28.03 9.92
CA GLN A 320 10.61 -28.91 9.19
C GLN A 320 11.18 -29.48 7.89
N HIS A 321 12.24 -28.89 7.34
CA HIS A 321 12.91 -29.40 6.15
C HIS A 321 14.24 -30.07 6.55
N SER A 322 14.23 -31.40 6.63
CA SER A 322 15.32 -32.26 7.10
C SER A 322 16.71 -31.86 6.58
N ILE A 323 17.50 -31.20 7.44
CA ILE A 323 18.94 -30.98 7.25
C ILE A 323 19.64 -31.40 8.55
N GLY A 324 20.04 -32.67 8.64
CA GLY A 324 20.76 -33.26 9.78
C GLY A 324 22.20 -32.74 9.99
N SER A 325 22.54 -31.58 9.44
CA SER A 325 23.89 -30.98 9.51
C SER A 325 23.94 -29.61 10.19
N LEU A 326 22.81 -29.05 10.66
CA LEU A 326 22.79 -27.78 11.39
C LEU A 326 23.18 -27.88 12.87
N ASP A 327 23.10 -29.08 13.47
CA ASP A 327 23.45 -29.31 14.89
C ASP A 327 24.92 -28.99 15.20
N ARG A 328 25.81 -29.03 14.21
CA ARG A 328 27.24 -28.70 14.39
C ARG A 328 27.54 -27.20 14.29
N ILE A 329 26.66 -26.39 13.69
CA ILE A 329 26.83 -24.93 13.59
C ILE A 329 26.19 -24.24 14.80
N PHE A 330 25.15 -24.83 15.38
CA PHE A 330 24.42 -24.32 16.54
C PHE A 330 25.30 -24.11 17.79
N PHE A 331 26.35 -24.92 17.99
CA PHE A 331 27.20 -24.84 19.17
C PHE A 331 28.33 -23.79 19.09
N ALA A 332 28.56 -23.16 17.93
CA ALA A 332 29.68 -22.23 17.77
C ALA A 332 29.34 -20.74 18.02
N PHE A 333 28.05 -20.37 18.13
CA PHE A 333 27.65 -18.95 18.11
C PHE A 333 26.77 -18.46 19.27
N ILE A 334 26.53 -19.28 20.29
CA ILE A 334 25.92 -18.79 21.54
C ILE A 334 27.00 -18.09 22.39
N ARG A 335 27.25 -16.81 22.11
CA ARG A 335 27.80 -15.91 23.14
C ARG A 335 26.63 -15.18 23.80
N PRO A 336 26.52 -15.21 25.15
CA PRO A 336 25.53 -14.41 25.83
C PRO A 336 25.81 -12.92 25.61
N PRO A 337 24.77 -12.07 25.56
CA PRO A 337 24.98 -10.63 25.48
C PRO A 337 25.74 -10.14 26.71
N ARG A 338 26.81 -9.38 26.47
CA ARG A 338 27.52 -8.63 27.50
C ARG A 338 26.54 -7.61 28.11
N GLN A 339 26.26 -7.76 29.40
CA GLN A 339 25.62 -6.73 30.20
C GLN A 339 26.57 -5.52 30.29
N ASN A 340 26.23 -4.43 29.60
CA ASN A 340 26.83 -3.13 29.86
C ASN A 340 26.17 -2.55 31.13
N ARG A 341 26.98 -2.46 32.18
CA ARG A 341 26.75 -1.58 33.33
C ARG A 341 26.97 -0.12 32.92
N SER A 342 26.00 0.73 33.20
CA SER A 342 26.20 2.18 33.42
C SER A 342 24.99 2.66 34.23
N SER A 343 25.14 2.76 35.55
CA SER A 343 25.55 3.96 36.30
C SER A 343 24.35 4.82 36.67
N ALA A 344 24.08 4.83 37.97
CA ALA A 344 23.11 5.65 38.65
C ALA A 344 23.39 7.15 38.41
N SER A 345 22.32 7.93 38.26
CA SER A 345 22.29 9.35 38.59
C SER A 345 21.08 9.60 39.49
N SER A 346 21.38 10.04 40.71
CA SER A 346 20.47 10.39 41.80
C SER A 346 19.52 11.55 41.44
N PRO A 347 18.39 11.70 42.16
CA PRO A 347 17.54 12.88 42.07
C PRO A 347 18.15 14.03 42.90
N VAL A 348 18.04 15.26 42.40
CA VAL A 348 18.26 16.49 43.19
C VAL A 348 16.90 17.15 43.38
N GLU A 349 16.45 17.19 44.63
CA GLU A 349 15.42 18.10 45.15
C GLU A 349 16.06 19.41 45.65
N SER A 350 15.19 20.42 45.81
CA SER A 350 15.37 21.81 46.30
C SER A 350 15.78 22.83 45.21
N TRP A 351 15.07 23.95 44.99
CA TRP A 351 14.16 24.75 45.82
C TRP A 351 12.87 25.12 45.08
#